data_AF-A0A382EQW9-F1
#
_entry.id   AF-A0A382EQW9-F1
#
_cell.length_a   1.000
_cell.length_b   1.000
_cell.length_c   1.000
_cell.angle_alpha   90.00
_cell.angle_beta   90.00
_cell.angle_gamma   90.00
#
_symmetry.space_group_name_H-M   'P 1'
#
loop_
_entity.id
_entity.type
_entity.pdbx_description
1 polymer ?
#
loop_
_entity_poly.entity_id
_entity_poly.type
_entity_poly.pdbx_seq_one_letter_code
_entity_poly.pdbx_strand_id
1 'polypeptide(L)'
;MNKNSLHKIYFIGLIFLFQGKAFPGEEKLGDSPDGSRHPAVHKIKLMDHDSSIIHLYDQPLLPFSTEMTCGACHDYQKIRSGWHFNAGSAKNDGRNSQPWIYANPNTLIQIPLNYRNWDGSFAPEEIGMSVFEFTQIFNRHHPGGSVGEQEKFWDKNNIFRWNVSGKVEVNCLICHDVDPANDRSQYARQLKKQNFRWATASTSSFANIYGSAKDMPDHYDIYYGLAPDESKSIPPGIEYDEKMFNEKDEVFFDVRRNIPNENCYFCHSTMVVDKERSEFWQHGEDIHLKRGMNCVDCHRNGLDHQMVRGYPNEYIDINSPELYAFSCAGCHFPNKNDQNISHNNHGQIPQHKGLPPIHFEKLSCTACHSGEIPQNKSLLVKTSMAHALGTHGINKADSTLPHIMTPVFQKDDNGKISPVNMVWPSFWGWKNGENISPMKKDSYESIVKNVLSELPFKKNGSWPVIEENQISDILT
;
A
#
# COMPACT_ATOMS: atom_id res chain seq x y z
N MET A 1 30.94 -69.01 -49.14
CA MET A 1 31.00 -67.53 -49.26
C MET A 1 29.71 -67.09 -49.91
N ASN A 2 28.87 -66.20 -49.41
CA ASN A 2 28.74 -65.50 -48.14
C ASN A 2 27.24 -65.09 -48.11
N LYS A 3 26.45 -65.45 -47.10
CA LYS A 3 25.05 -65.03 -46.98
C LYS A 3 24.70 -64.65 -45.54
N ASN A 4 24.17 -63.43 -45.45
CA ASN A 4 23.14 -62.93 -44.54
C ASN A 4 23.44 -62.87 -43.04
N SER A 5 23.60 -61.65 -42.53
CA SER A 5 23.18 -61.29 -41.18
C SER A 5 22.48 -59.93 -41.20
N LEU A 6 21.27 -59.93 -40.64
CA LEU A 6 20.31 -58.84 -40.56
C LEU A 6 20.85 -57.61 -39.81
N HIS A 7 20.57 -56.42 -40.34
CA HIS A 7 20.68 -55.15 -39.63
C HIS A 7 19.59 -55.05 -38.55
N LYS A 8 19.99 -54.97 -37.27
CA LYS A 8 19.15 -54.46 -36.19
C LYS A 8 19.47 -52.99 -35.96
N ILE A 9 18.46 -52.16 -36.21
CA ILE A 9 18.41 -50.73 -35.93
C ILE A 9 18.32 -50.56 -34.41
N TYR A 10 19.28 -49.84 -33.81
CA TYR A 10 19.14 -49.30 -32.46
C TYR A 10 18.72 -47.84 -32.56
N PHE A 11 17.47 -47.58 -32.17
CA PHE A 11 16.92 -46.25 -31.91
C PHE A 11 17.51 -45.77 -30.57
N ILE A 12 18.35 -44.74 -30.60
CA ILE A 12 18.69 -43.95 -29.40
C ILE A 12 18.07 -42.58 -29.61
N GLY A 13 16.94 -42.34 -28.93
CA GLY A 13 16.28 -41.05 -28.88
C GLY A 13 17.11 -40.05 -28.07
N LEU A 14 17.50 -38.94 -28.70
CA LEU A 14 17.94 -37.75 -27.99
C LEU A 14 16.70 -37.00 -27.50
N ILE A 15 16.35 -37.19 -26.23
CA ILE A 15 15.40 -36.32 -25.54
C ILE A 15 16.18 -35.06 -25.15
N PHE A 16 16.00 -33.98 -25.91
CA PHE A 16 16.40 -32.64 -25.47
C PHE A 16 15.44 -32.20 -24.35
N LEU A 17 15.86 -32.39 -23.11
CA LEU A 17 15.29 -31.69 -21.96
C LEU A 17 15.65 -30.20 -22.10
N PHE A 18 14.73 -29.40 -22.65
CA PHE A 18 14.75 -27.95 -22.49
C PHE A 18 14.52 -27.63 -21.00
N GLN A 19 15.60 -27.67 -20.20
CA GLN A 19 15.64 -26.91 -18.96
C GLN A 19 15.76 -25.44 -19.36
N GLY A 20 14.62 -24.75 -19.44
CA GLY A 20 14.58 -23.29 -19.47
C GLY A 20 15.16 -22.77 -18.17
N LYS A 21 16.49 -22.57 -18.13
CA LYS A 21 17.08 -21.66 -17.17
C LYS A 21 16.59 -20.27 -17.58
N ALA A 22 15.77 -19.66 -16.74
CA ALA A 22 15.51 -18.23 -16.81
C ALA A 22 16.87 -17.54 -16.78
N PHE A 23 17.24 -16.89 -17.88
CA PHE A 23 18.37 -15.98 -17.86
C PHE A 23 17.99 -14.85 -16.89
N PRO A 24 18.84 -14.51 -15.89
CA PRO A 24 18.63 -13.28 -15.14
C PRO A 24 18.59 -12.15 -16.17
N GLY A 25 17.57 -11.29 -16.09
CA GLY A 25 17.47 -10.12 -16.94
C GLY A 25 18.76 -9.31 -16.86
N GLU A 26 19.17 -8.70 -17.97
CA GLU A 26 20.31 -7.78 -17.97
C GLU A 26 20.12 -6.72 -16.88
N GLU A 27 21.18 -6.47 -16.12
CA GLU A 27 21.18 -5.45 -15.07
C GLU A 27 20.91 -4.09 -15.70
N LYS A 28 19.82 -3.43 -15.31
CA LYS A 28 19.44 -2.15 -15.93
C LYS A 28 20.27 -1.01 -15.36
N LEU A 29 20.41 0.05 -16.17
CA LEU A 29 21.24 1.20 -15.85
C LEU A 29 20.96 1.81 -14.46
N GLY A 30 19.67 1.90 -14.07
CA GLY A 30 19.27 2.48 -12.79
C GLY A 30 19.38 1.54 -11.59
N ASP A 31 19.65 0.26 -11.82
CA ASP A 31 19.67 -0.78 -10.78
C ASP A 31 21.07 -0.94 -10.15
N SER A 32 22.12 -0.53 -10.86
CA SER A 32 23.49 -0.55 -10.38
C SER A 32 23.92 0.85 -9.89
N PRO A 33 24.42 0.98 -8.66
CA PRO A 33 25.03 2.24 -8.24
C PRO A 33 26.34 2.48 -8.99
N ASP A 34 26.51 3.68 -9.56
CA ASP A 34 27.78 4.15 -10.14
C ASP A 34 28.84 4.52 -9.07
N GLY A 35 28.47 4.41 -7.79
CA GLY A 35 29.29 4.77 -6.63
C GLY A 35 29.18 6.24 -6.21
N SER A 36 28.52 7.08 -7.02
CA SER A 36 28.26 8.47 -6.68
C SER A 36 27.17 8.55 -5.60
N ARG A 37 27.34 9.51 -4.68
CA ARG A 37 26.29 9.88 -3.72
C ARG A 37 25.44 11.06 -4.20
N HIS A 38 25.77 11.60 -5.37
CA HIS A 38 24.94 12.61 -6.02
C HIS A 38 23.73 11.92 -6.68
N PRO A 39 22.50 12.45 -6.52
CA PRO A 39 21.34 11.86 -7.19
C PRO A 39 21.48 11.94 -8.71
N ALA A 40 21.14 10.86 -9.41
CA ALA A 40 21.00 10.89 -10.85
C ALA A 40 19.86 11.82 -11.27
N VAL A 41 20.08 12.59 -12.34
CA VAL A 41 19.07 13.49 -12.90
C VAL A 41 18.10 12.67 -13.76
N HIS A 42 16.82 12.67 -13.41
CA HIS A 42 15.79 11.92 -14.13
C HIS A 42 15.12 12.82 -15.17
N LYS A 43 15.78 13.00 -16.31
CA LYS A 43 15.18 13.56 -17.53
C LYS A 43 14.90 12.41 -18.48
N ILE A 44 13.63 12.03 -18.61
CA ILE A 44 13.24 10.80 -19.30
C ILE A 44 12.06 11.05 -20.22
N LYS A 45 11.99 10.28 -21.31
CA LYS A 45 10.81 10.23 -22.17
C LYS A 45 9.69 9.53 -21.43
N LEU A 46 8.47 10.04 -21.56
CA LEU A 46 7.28 9.38 -21.04
C LEU A 46 6.91 8.23 -21.97
N MET A 47 6.56 7.08 -21.39
CA MET A 47 6.07 5.92 -22.11
C MET A 47 4.69 5.53 -21.60
N ASP A 48 3.77 5.19 -22.50
CA ASP A 48 2.45 4.66 -22.15
C ASP A 48 2.51 3.17 -21.79
N HIS A 49 1.35 2.59 -21.47
CA HIS A 49 1.25 1.16 -21.10
C HIS A 49 1.51 0.19 -22.27
N ASP A 50 1.52 0.66 -23.52
CA ASP A 50 1.80 -0.16 -24.71
C ASP A 50 3.29 -0.18 -25.04
N SER A 51 4.14 0.39 -24.18
CA SER A 51 5.58 0.61 -24.42
C SER A 51 5.87 1.65 -25.51
N SER A 52 4.92 2.53 -25.83
CA SER A 52 5.13 3.58 -26.85
C SER A 52 5.58 4.87 -26.17
N ILE A 53 6.49 5.60 -26.83
CA ILE A 53 6.85 6.96 -26.40
C ILE A 53 5.63 7.85 -26.61
N ILE A 54 5.26 8.60 -25.58
CA ILE A 54 4.18 9.58 -25.65
C ILE A 54 4.71 10.82 -26.37
N HIS A 55 4.10 11.15 -27.50
CA HIS A 55 4.29 12.42 -28.16
C HIS A 55 3.06 13.31 -27.94
N LEU A 56 3.28 14.61 -27.71
CA LEU A 56 2.20 15.55 -27.35
C LEU A 56 1.15 15.74 -28.46
N TYR A 57 1.48 15.36 -29.69
CA TYR A 57 0.56 15.38 -30.82
C TYR A 57 -0.26 14.09 -31.00
N ASP A 58 -0.04 13.07 -30.16
CA ASP A 58 -0.77 11.80 -30.24
C ASP A 58 -2.26 11.98 -29.93
N GLN A 59 -3.11 11.20 -30.62
CA GLN A 59 -4.57 11.22 -30.46
C GLN A 59 -5.10 9.78 -30.47
N PRO A 60 -5.66 9.28 -29.35
CA PRO A 60 -5.75 9.93 -28.04
C PRO A 60 -4.38 10.07 -27.37
N LEU A 61 -4.22 11.10 -26.53
CA LEU A 61 -3.05 11.24 -25.66
C LEU A 61 -3.22 10.32 -24.44
N LEU A 62 -2.22 9.48 -24.16
CA LEU A 62 -2.26 8.49 -23.08
C LEU A 62 -1.47 8.95 -21.83
N PRO A 63 -1.90 8.53 -20.62
CA PRO A 63 -1.11 8.74 -19.42
C PRO A 63 0.14 7.87 -19.46
N PHE A 64 1.24 8.36 -18.89
CA PHE A 64 2.45 7.57 -18.78
C PHE A 64 2.23 6.38 -17.82
N SER A 65 2.80 5.24 -18.21
CA SER A 65 2.94 4.04 -17.38
C SER A 65 4.24 4.15 -16.58
N THR A 66 4.17 3.93 -15.28
CA THR A 66 5.34 3.79 -14.42
C THR A 66 6.13 2.51 -14.72
N GLU A 67 5.43 1.42 -15.08
CA GLU A 67 6.07 0.18 -15.51
C GLU A 67 6.94 0.42 -16.74
N MET A 68 6.46 1.16 -17.72
CA MET A 68 7.23 1.42 -18.94
C MET A 68 8.22 2.58 -18.79
N THR A 69 7.80 3.70 -18.22
CA THR A 69 8.61 4.91 -18.10
C THR A 69 9.79 4.71 -17.15
N CYS A 70 9.52 4.24 -15.93
CA CYS A 70 10.59 3.98 -14.95
C CYS A 70 11.28 2.64 -15.24
N GLY A 71 10.54 1.67 -15.78
CA GLY A 71 11.08 0.36 -16.13
C GLY A 71 12.07 0.37 -17.29
N ALA A 72 12.15 1.45 -18.08
CA ALA A 72 13.25 1.61 -19.04
C ALA A 72 14.64 1.57 -18.37
N CYS A 73 14.73 2.04 -17.11
CA CYS A 73 15.98 2.08 -16.35
C CYS A 73 16.00 1.16 -15.12
N HIS A 74 14.85 0.70 -14.64
CA HIS A 74 14.73 -0.10 -13.41
C HIS A 74 14.01 -1.43 -13.60
N ASP A 75 14.42 -2.48 -12.87
CA ASP A 75 13.70 -3.75 -12.86
C ASP A 75 12.39 -3.63 -12.08
N TYR A 76 11.34 -3.22 -12.79
CA TYR A 76 9.98 -3.09 -12.24
C TYR A 76 9.46 -4.39 -11.61
N GLN A 77 9.79 -5.55 -12.18
CA GLN A 77 9.32 -6.84 -11.68
C GLN A 77 9.98 -7.19 -10.34
N LYS A 78 11.25 -6.82 -10.16
CA LYS A 78 11.93 -6.92 -8.87
C LYS A 78 11.37 -5.91 -7.86
N ILE A 79 11.15 -4.66 -8.26
CA ILE A 79 10.58 -3.60 -7.41
C ILE A 79 9.20 -3.99 -6.87
N ARG A 80 8.28 -4.41 -7.74
CA ARG A 80 6.89 -4.73 -7.35
C ARG A 80 6.77 -5.95 -6.42
N SER A 81 7.86 -6.67 -6.17
CA SER A 81 7.88 -7.76 -5.19
C SER A 81 7.92 -7.28 -3.73
N GLY A 82 8.22 -5.99 -3.50
CA GLY A 82 8.37 -5.38 -2.18
C GLY A 82 7.10 -5.39 -1.31
N TRP A 83 7.27 -5.23 0.01
CA TRP A 83 6.19 -5.32 1.00
C TRP A 83 5.00 -4.38 0.75
N HIS A 84 5.27 -3.19 0.22
CA HIS A 84 4.24 -2.20 -0.11
C HIS A 84 3.43 -2.55 -1.36
N PHE A 85 3.94 -3.43 -2.23
CA PHE A 85 3.39 -3.69 -3.56
C PHE A 85 2.90 -5.13 -3.73
N ASN A 86 3.13 -6.00 -2.75
CA ASN A 86 2.87 -7.43 -2.89
C ASN A 86 1.65 -7.94 -2.12
N ALA A 87 0.76 -7.07 -1.64
CA ALA A 87 -0.25 -7.41 -0.64
C ALA A 87 -1.11 -8.66 -0.90
N GLY A 88 -1.57 -8.91 -2.12
CA GLY A 88 -2.30 -10.14 -2.48
C GLY A 88 -1.49 -11.16 -3.26
N SER A 89 -0.19 -10.93 -3.44
CA SER A 89 0.70 -11.83 -4.20
C SER A 89 1.93 -12.29 -3.42
N ALA A 90 2.02 -11.92 -2.14
CA ALA A 90 3.09 -12.32 -1.25
C ALA A 90 3.06 -13.84 -1.04
N LYS A 91 4.24 -14.48 -1.08
CA LYS A 91 4.38 -15.90 -0.73
C LYS A 91 4.40 -16.15 0.77
N ASN A 92 4.79 -15.13 1.54
CA ASN A 92 4.84 -15.12 2.98
C ASN A 92 4.15 -13.84 3.46
N ASP A 93 3.24 -13.98 4.40
CA ASP A 93 2.46 -12.87 4.93
C ASP A 93 3.27 -11.98 5.88
N GLY A 94 4.38 -12.49 6.40
CA GLY A 94 5.24 -11.80 7.36
C GLY A 94 4.50 -11.38 8.63
N ARG A 95 5.19 -10.61 9.49
CA ARG A 95 4.60 -9.97 10.68
C ARG A 95 3.37 -9.12 10.32
N ASN A 96 2.31 -9.27 11.12
CA ASN A 96 1.11 -8.44 11.05
C ASN A 96 1.44 -6.94 11.10
N SER A 97 0.81 -6.17 10.22
CA SER A 97 0.81 -4.70 10.27
C SER A 97 -0.62 -4.16 10.31
N GLN A 98 -0.78 -2.84 10.15
CA GLN A 98 -2.11 -2.26 10.09
C GLN A 98 -2.93 -2.85 8.91
N PRO A 99 -4.13 -3.40 9.15
CA PRO A 99 -5.02 -3.86 8.09
C PRO A 99 -5.77 -2.69 7.44
N TRP A 100 -6.42 -2.95 6.31
CA TRP A 100 -7.35 -2.00 5.69
C TRP A 100 -8.67 -2.06 6.43
N ILE A 101 -9.15 -0.96 7.02
CA ILE A 101 -10.40 -1.01 7.77
C ILE A 101 -11.53 -0.48 6.88
N TYR A 102 -12.43 -1.37 6.47
CA TYR A 102 -13.66 -0.98 5.79
C TYR A 102 -14.67 -0.53 6.84
N ALA A 103 -15.15 0.70 6.73
CA ALA A 103 -16.17 1.23 7.63
C ALA A 103 -17.33 1.84 6.84
N ASN A 104 -18.55 1.56 7.28
CA ASN A 104 -19.77 2.11 6.71
C ASN A 104 -20.78 2.36 7.83
N PRO A 105 -20.99 3.63 8.25
CA PRO A 105 -21.93 3.96 9.32
C PRO A 105 -23.38 3.61 8.98
N ASN A 106 -23.76 3.59 7.70
CA ASN A 106 -25.13 3.28 7.26
C ASN A 106 -25.46 1.80 7.38
N THR A 107 -24.46 0.95 7.60
CA THR A 107 -24.64 -0.49 7.77
C THR A 107 -24.00 -1.01 9.04
N LEU A 108 -23.58 -0.11 9.94
CA LEU A 108 -22.93 -0.42 11.22
C LEU A 108 -21.65 -1.27 11.09
N ILE A 109 -20.94 -1.12 9.97
CA ILE A 109 -19.74 -1.88 9.67
C ILE A 109 -18.48 -1.11 10.06
N GLN A 110 -17.58 -1.77 10.78
CA GLN A 110 -16.15 -1.50 10.77
C GLN A 110 -15.43 -2.85 10.85
N ILE A 111 -14.69 -3.22 9.82
CA ILE A 111 -14.09 -4.55 9.73
C ILE A 111 -12.66 -4.46 9.20
N PRO A 112 -11.67 -5.06 9.88
CA PRO A 112 -10.29 -5.12 9.38
C PRO A 112 -10.19 -6.15 8.24
N LEU A 113 -9.70 -5.69 7.09
CA LEU A 113 -9.52 -6.45 5.86
C LEU A 113 -8.05 -6.59 5.49
N ASN A 114 -7.67 -7.74 4.98
CA ASN A 114 -6.34 -7.97 4.44
C ASN A 114 -6.31 -9.13 3.44
N TYR A 115 -5.47 -9.02 2.42
CA TYR A 115 -5.19 -10.14 1.52
C TYR A 115 -4.19 -11.15 2.10
N ARG A 116 -3.42 -10.72 3.11
CA ARG A 116 -2.54 -11.61 3.88
C ARG A 116 -3.33 -12.27 5.00
N ASN A 117 -3.00 -13.53 5.30
CA ASN A 117 -3.66 -14.28 6.34
C ASN A 117 -3.12 -13.89 7.74
N TRP A 118 -3.51 -12.70 8.20
CA TRP A 118 -3.15 -12.17 9.51
C TRP A 118 -4.26 -12.39 10.53
N ASP A 119 -3.87 -12.84 11.73
CA ASP A 119 -4.76 -12.99 12.87
C ASP A 119 -5.56 -11.69 13.14
N GLY A 120 -6.88 -11.85 13.29
CA GLY A 120 -7.79 -10.74 13.56
C GLY A 120 -8.17 -9.90 12.33
N SER A 121 -7.85 -10.34 11.12
CA SER A 121 -8.31 -9.73 9.86
C SER A 121 -9.11 -10.71 9.00
N PHE A 122 -9.88 -10.19 8.05
CA PHE A 122 -10.69 -10.95 7.12
C PHE A 122 -10.25 -10.68 5.68
N ALA A 123 -10.35 -11.67 4.80
CA ALA A 123 -10.11 -11.44 3.38
C ALA A 123 -11.23 -10.55 2.79
N PRO A 124 -10.91 -9.59 1.90
CA PRO A 124 -11.93 -8.74 1.26
C PRO A 124 -13.08 -9.54 0.61
N GLU A 125 -12.79 -10.70 0.04
CA GLU A 125 -13.76 -11.58 -0.61
C GLU A 125 -14.81 -12.14 0.37
N GLU A 126 -14.49 -12.25 1.66
CA GLU A 126 -15.42 -12.76 2.68
C GLU A 126 -16.61 -11.83 2.89
N ILE A 127 -16.43 -10.52 2.69
CA ILE A 127 -17.53 -9.55 2.69
C ILE A 127 -18.08 -9.26 1.28
N GLY A 128 -17.62 -10.01 0.27
CA GLY A 128 -17.98 -9.81 -1.13
C GLY A 128 -17.35 -8.56 -1.76
N MET A 129 -16.24 -8.05 -1.22
CA MET A 129 -15.51 -6.93 -1.83
C MET A 129 -14.64 -7.46 -2.98
N SER A 130 -14.90 -6.98 -4.20
CA SER A 130 -14.06 -7.29 -5.35
C SER A 130 -12.73 -6.53 -5.29
N VAL A 131 -11.70 -7.01 -6.00
CA VAL A 131 -10.43 -6.26 -6.17
C VAL A 131 -10.66 -4.87 -6.76
N PHE A 132 -11.63 -4.73 -7.67
CA PHE A 132 -11.98 -3.44 -8.27
C PHE A 132 -12.46 -2.47 -7.20
N GLU A 133 -13.41 -2.90 -6.36
CA GLU A 133 -13.92 -2.10 -5.25
C GLU A 133 -12.82 -1.80 -4.21
N PHE A 134 -12.03 -2.81 -3.83
CA PHE A 134 -10.90 -2.65 -2.92
C PHE A 134 -9.95 -1.55 -3.42
N THR A 135 -9.61 -1.59 -4.71
CA THR A 135 -8.76 -0.61 -5.40
C THR A 135 -9.36 0.79 -5.30
N GLN A 136 -10.66 0.95 -5.58
CA GLN A 136 -11.33 2.26 -5.49
C GLN A 136 -11.31 2.83 -4.06
N ILE A 137 -11.48 1.97 -3.06
CA ILE A 137 -11.59 2.40 -1.66
C ILE A 137 -10.19 2.66 -1.09
N PHE A 138 -9.30 1.67 -1.13
CA PHE A 138 -8.07 1.66 -0.33
C PHE A 138 -6.82 2.13 -1.06
N ASN A 139 -6.79 2.11 -2.41
CA ASN A 139 -5.57 2.53 -3.11
C ASN A 139 -5.22 4.01 -2.93
N ARG A 140 -6.12 4.85 -2.40
CA ARG A 140 -5.77 6.22 -1.97
C ARG A 140 -4.53 6.29 -1.06
N HIS A 141 -4.21 5.22 -0.33
CA HIS A 141 -3.03 5.08 0.54
C HIS A 141 -2.26 3.76 0.29
N HIS A 142 -2.64 2.99 -0.73
CA HIS A 142 -1.82 1.86 -1.24
C HIS A 142 -1.05 2.36 -2.46
N PRO A 143 0.26 2.15 -2.55
CA PRO A 143 1.09 2.72 -3.61
C PRO A 143 0.98 1.96 -4.95
N GLY A 144 -0.18 1.36 -5.22
CA GLY A 144 -0.44 0.55 -6.42
C GLY A 144 0.31 -0.80 -6.46
N GLY A 145 0.23 -1.47 -7.61
CA GLY A 145 0.72 -2.83 -7.80
C GLY A 145 -0.20 -3.90 -7.19
N SER A 146 0.36 -5.05 -6.81
CA SER A 146 -0.36 -6.13 -6.13
C SER A 146 -1.54 -6.65 -6.97
N VAL A 147 -2.71 -6.82 -6.35
CA VAL A 147 -3.97 -7.22 -6.98
C VAL A 147 -4.47 -6.21 -8.02
N GLY A 148 -4.06 -4.94 -7.94
CA GLY A 148 -4.51 -3.86 -8.84
C GLY A 148 -3.91 -3.90 -10.25
N GLU A 149 -2.81 -4.64 -10.45
CA GLU A 149 -2.15 -4.81 -11.76
C GLU A 149 -2.17 -6.28 -12.25
N GLN A 150 -2.58 -7.23 -11.41
CA GLN A 150 -2.52 -8.67 -11.68
C GLN A 150 -3.90 -9.24 -12.03
N GLU A 151 -4.17 -9.38 -13.33
CA GLU A 151 -5.44 -9.87 -13.90
C GLU A 151 -5.97 -11.18 -13.29
N LYS A 152 -5.08 -12.07 -12.83
CA LYS A 152 -5.46 -13.35 -12.20
C LYS A 152 -6.34 -13.20 -10.95
N PHE A 153 -6.35 -12.02 -10.31
CA PHE A 153 -7.18 -11.74 -9.13
C PHE A 153 -8.51 -11.07 -9.48
N TRP A 154 -8.72 -10.68 -10.74
CA TRP A 154 -9.88 -9.91 -11.12
C TRP A 154 -11.09 -10.80 -11.35
N ASP A 155 -12.26 -10.33 -10.91
CA ASP A 155 -13.51 -11.00 -11.24
C ASP A 155 -13.73 -10.95 -12.76
N LYS A 156 -13.97 -12.12 -13.35
CA LYS A 156 -14.27 -12.29 -14.78
C LYS A 156 -15.49 -11.48 -15.20
N ASN A 157 -16.47 -11.29 -14.31
CA ASN A 157 -17.68 -10.52 -14.59
C ASN A 157 -17.39 -9.02 -14.82
N ASN A 158 -16.27 -8.50 -14.29
CA ASN A 158 -15.92 -7.09 -14.36
C ASN A 158 -14.69 -6.84 -15.26
N ILE A 159 -14.31 -7.78 -16.12
CA ILE A 159 -13.09 -7.66 -16.95
C ILE A 159 -13.18 -6.47 -17.92
N PHE A 160 -14.35 -6.23 -18.52
CA PHE A 160 -14.56 -5.09 -19.41
C PHE A 160 -14.45 -3.76 -18.65
N ARG A 161 -14.98 -3.69 -17.43
CA ARG A 161 -14.82 -2.53 -16.55
C ARG A 161 -13.35 -2.25 -16.19
N TRP A 162 -12.52 -3.28 -16.03
CA TRP A 162 -11.07 -3.14 -15.89
C TRP A 162 -10.40 -2.60 -17.17
N ASN A 163 -10.84 -2.99 -18.37
CA ASN A 163 -10.28 -2.46 -19.62
C ASN A 163 -10.52 -0.95 -19.75
N VAL A 164 -11.72 -0.49 -19.43
CA VAL A 164 -12.09 0.94 -19.39
C VAL A 164 -11.19 1.69 -18.38
N SER A 165 -11.10 1.17 -17.16
CA SER A 165 -10.42 1.83 -16.04
C SER A 165 -8.89 1.80 -16.15
N GLY A 166 -8.36 0.68 -16.64
CA GLY A 166 -6.95 0.30 -16.69
C GLY A 166 -6.41 -0.31 -15.39
N LYS A 167 -5.14 -0.73 -15.44
CA LYS A 167 -4.40 -1.30 -14.30
C LYS A 167 -3.99 -0.21 -13.31
N VAL A 168 -3.79 -0.59 -12.05
CA VAL A 168 -3.12 0.25 -11.05
C VAL A 168 -1.72 -0.27 -10.80
N GLU A 169 -0.77 0.26 -11.58
CA GLU A 169 0.66 -0.01 -11.46
C GLU A 169 1.25 0.52 -10.15
N VAL A 170 2.46 0.08 -9.80
CA VAL A 170 3.27 0.64 -8.72
C VAL A 170 3.54 2.12 -8.97
N ASN A 171 2.98 2.98 -8.13
CA ASN A 171 3.18 4.41 -8.19
C ASN A 171 4.54 4.78 -7.57
N CYS A 172 5.60 4.82 -8.38
CA CYS A 172 6.93 5.23 -7.93
C CYS A 172 6.95 6.65 -7.33
N LEU A 173 6.13 7.55 -7.87
CA LEU A 173 6.11 8.97 -7.52
C LEU A 173 5.53 9.24 -6.14
N ILE A 174 4.70 8.34 -5.61
CA ILE A 174 4.11 8.52 -4.27
C ILE A 174 5.20 8.63 -3.19
N CYS A 175 6.34 7.94 -3.38
CA CYS A 175 7.47 7.95 -2.46
C CYS A 175 8.65 8.78 -2.96
N HIS A 176 8.97 8.69 -4.25
CA HIS A 176 10.22 9.24 -4.76
C HIS A 176 10.13 10.69 -5.18
N ASP A 177 8.96 11.15 -5.62
CA ASP A 177 8.79 12.52 -6.11
C ASP A 177 8.77 13.51 -4.95
N VAL A 178 9.64 14.51 -5.06
CA VAL A 178 9.80 15.60 -4.09
C VAL A 178 9.51 16.97 -4.71
N ASP A 179 8.93 17.02 -5.92
CA ASP A 179 8.35 18.26 -6.47
C ASP A 179 7.30 18.80 -5.48
N PRO A 180 7.44 20.05 -4.98
CA PRO A 180 6.44 20.67 -4.10
C PRO A 180 5.03 20.75 -4.69
N ALA A 181 4.89 20.68 -6.02
CA ALA A 181 3.61 20.66 -6.71
C ALA A 181 3.03 19.25 -6.90
N ASN A 182 3.69 18.19 -6.43
CA ASN A 182 3.12 16.85 -6.43
C ASN A 182 1.89 16.78 -5.51
N ASP A 183 0.73 16.48 -6.09
CA ASP A 183 -0.53 16.34 -5.36
C ASP A 183 -0.97 14.87 -5.26
N ARG A 184 -0.49 14.19 -4.23
CA ARG A 184 -0.86 12.80 -3.89
C ARG A 184 -2.36 12.61 -3.67
N SER A 185 -3.10 13.65 -3.34
CA SER A 185 -4.55 13.56 -3.17
C SER A 185 -5.30 13.40 -4.50
N GLN A 186 -4.69 13.81 -5.62
CA GLN A 186 -5.25 13.57 -6.96
C GLN A 186 -5.39 12.08 -7.23
N TYR A 187 -4.41 11.27 -6.78
CA TYR A 187 -4.47 9.82 -6.88
C TYR A 187 -5.79 9.27 -6.33
N ALA A 188 -6.14 9.66 -5.10
CA ALA A 188 -7.40 9.28 -4.46
C ALA A 188 -8.64 9.77 -5.23
N ARG A 189 -8.58 10.95 -5.85
CA ARG A 189 -9.67 11.49 -6.68
C ARG A 189 -9.87 10.66 -7.95
N GLN A 190 -8.79 10.28 -8.62
CA GLN A 190 -8.85 9.47 -9.84
C GLN A 190 -9.37 8.06 -9.57
N LEU A 191 -8.98 7.43 -8.46
CA LEU A 191 -9.52 6.13 -8.06
C LEU A 191 -11.04 6.14 -7.87
N LYS A 192 -11.61 7.21 -7.27
CA LYS A 192 -13.06 7.38 -7.14
C LYS A 192 -13.78 7.53 -8.50
N LYS A 193 -13.09 8.08 -9.49
CA LYS A 193 -13.55 8.19 -10.88
C LYS A 193 -13.30 6.92 -11.72
N GLN A 194 -12.73 5.88 -11.12
CA GLN A 194 -12.26 4.67 -11.81
C GLN A 194 -11.16 4.93 -12.85
N ASN A 195 -10.49 6.09 -12.79
CA ASN A 195 -9.42 6.47 -13.71
C ASN A 195 -8.10 5.80 -13.32
N PHE A 196 -8.08 4.49 -13.18
CA PHE A 196 -6.96 3.72 -12.62
C PHE A 196 -5.65 3.93 -13.42
N ARG A 197 -5.71 3.84 -14.75
CA ARG A 197 -4.58 4.10 -15.66
C ARG A 197 -3.98 5.50 -15.52
N TRP A 198 -4.82 6.49 -15.24
CA TRP A 198 -4.43 7.90 -15.15
C TRP A 198 -4.06 8.32 -13.72
N ALA A 199 -4.28 7.46 -12.72
CA ALA A 199 -4.17 7.84 -11.33
C ALA A 199 -2.76 8.30 -10.97
N THR A 200 -1.72 7.56 -11.36
CA THR A 200 -0.33 7.94 -11.08
C THR A 200 0.07 9.23 -11.79
N ALA A 201 -0.24 9.37 -13.08
CA ALA A 201 0.05 10.59 -13.82
C ALA A 201 -0.57 11.83 -13.17
N SER A 202 -1.77 11.69 -12.59
CA SER A 202 -2.48 12.79 -11.93
C SER A 202 -1.77 13.43 -10.73
N THR A 203 -0.78 12.77 -10.14
CA THR A 203 -0.01 13.36 -9.04
C THR A 203 1.09 14.30 -9.52
N SER A 204 1.45 14.24 -10.80
CA SER A 204 2.56 15.01 -11.38
C SER A 204 2.13 16.44 -11.67
N SER A 205 3.01 17.40 -11.40
CA SER A 205 2.74 18.84 -11.56
C SER A 205 2.45 19.27 -12.99
N PHE A 206 2.88 18.46 -13.97
CA PHE A 206 2.78 18.72 -15.41
C PHE A 206 1.64 17.95 -16.11
N ALA A 207 0.79 17.25 -15.36
CA ALA A 207 -0.29 16.43 -15.92
C ALA A 207 -1.65 16.82 -15.35
N ASN A 208 -2.62 17.06 -16.23
CA ASN A 208 -4.00 17.36 -15.87
C ASN A 208 -4.94 16.25 -16.37
N ILE A 209 -5.66 15.60 -15.45
CA ILE A 209 -6.61 14.52 -15.80
C ILE A 209 -8.04 15.05 -15.78
N TYR A 210 -8.77 14.80 -16.86
CA TYR A 210 -10.19 15.13 -16.99
C TYR A 210 -11.03 13.87 -17.24
N GLY A 211 -12.36 14.05 -17.28
CA GLY A 211 -13.29 12.95 -17.48
C GLY A 211 -13.32 11.92 -16.34
N SER A 212 -13.94 10.78 -16.64
CA SER A 212 -14.25 9.74 -15.66
C SER A 212 -14.58 8.42 -16.36
N ALA A 213 -13.77 7.38 -16.11
CA ALA A 213 -14.00 6.01 -16.56
C ALA A 213 -15.30 5.44 -15.97
N LYS A 214 -15.67 5.87 -14.76
CA LYS A 214 -16.92 5.48 -14.11
C LYS A 214 -18.15 5.85 -14.95
N ASP A 215 -18.09 6.95 -15.69
CA ASP A 215 -19.21 7.45 -16.47
C ASP A 215 -19.26 6.82 -17.88
N MET A 216 -18.28 5.98 -18.23
CA MET A 216 -18.22 5.25 -19.48
C MET A 216 -18.89 3.86 -19.36
N PRO A 217 -19.53 3.37 -20.44
CA PRO A 217 -20.02 2.00 -20.50
C PRO A 217 -18.86 0.99 -20.55
N ASP A 218 -19.13 -0.27 -20.22
CA ASP A 218 -18.12 -1.34 -20.17
C ASP A 218 -17.47 -1.63 -21.53
N HIS A 219 -18.18 -1.34 -22.64
CA HIS A 219 -17.67 -1.51 -24.00
C HIS A 219 -16.89 -0.31 -24.54
N TYR A 220 -16.67 0.73 -23.72
CA TYR A 220 -15.84 1.87 -24.12
C TYR A 220 -14.41 1.42 -24.40
N ASP A 221 -13.87 1.88 -25.52
CA ASP A 221 -12.48 1.69 -25.91
C ASP A 221 -11.78 3.05 -26.01
N ILE A 222 -10.58 3.17 -25.45
CA ILE A 222 -9.85 4.42 -25.40
C ILE A 222 -9.38 4.90 -26.79
N TYR A 223 -9.09 3.98 -27.72
CA TYR A 223 -8.59 4.30 -29.06
C TYR A 223 -9.74 4.57 -30.04
N TYR A 224 -10.86 3.87 -29.90
CA TYR A 224 -12.01 4.02 -30.80
C TYR A 224 -13.10 4.96 -30.28
N GLY A 225 -13.09 5.27 -28.98
CA GLY A 225 -14.08 6.14 -28.35
C GLY A 225 -15.45 5.46 -28.20
N LEU A 226 -16.49 6.29 -28.05
CA LEU A 226 -17.89 5.86 -28.08
C LEU A 226 -18.48 6.04 -29.47
N ALA A 227 -19.51 5.27 -29.79
CA ALA A 227 -20.33 5.52 -30.97
C ALA A 227 -20.91 6.95 -30.91
N PRO A 228 -21.04 7.67 -32.06
CA PRO A 228 -21.43 9.09 -32.08
C PRO A 228 -22.77 9.42 -31.41
N ASP A 229 -23.66 8.45 -31.26
CA ASP A 229 -24.98 8.55 -30.65
C ASP A 229 -25.00 8.23 -29.14
N GLU A 230 -23.89 7.75 -28.58
CA GLU A 230 -23.83 7.18 -27.22
C GLU A 230 -23.26 8.10 -26.13
N SER A 231 -22.89 9.36 -26.38
CA SER A 231 -22.23 10.14 -25.31
C SER A 231 -22.64 11.60 -25.11
N LYS A 232 -23.17 11.87 -23.91
CA LYS A 232 -23.10 13.18 -23.23
C LYS A 232 -21.97 13.26 -22.17
N SER A 233 -21.24 12.18 -21.97
CA SER A 233 -20.29 12.03 -20.87
C SER A 233 -18.86 12.23 -21.36
N ILE A 234 -17.98 12.77 -20.51
CA ILE A 234 -16.60 13.08 -20.89
C ILE A 234 -15.72 11.86 -20.55
N PRO A 235 -15.13 11.16 -21.55
CA PRO A 235 -14.25 10.04 -21.29
C PRO A 235 -13.00 10.48 -20.52
N PRO A 236 -12.37 9.57 -19.75
CA PRO A 236 -11.12 9.87 -19.07
C PRO A 236 -10.02 10.23 -20.07
N GLY A 237 -9.29 11.30 -19.80
CA GLY A 237 -8.22 11.78 -20.65
C GLY A 237 -7.20 12.59 -19.88
N ILE A 238 -6.11 12.95 -20.56
CA ILE A 238 -4.98 13.69 -19.99
C ILE A 238 -4.55 14.81 -20.91
N GLU A 239 -4.10 15.91 -20.31
CA GLU A 239 -3.33 16.97 -20.94
C GLU A 239 -1.98 17.07 -20.22
N TYR A 240 -0.91 17.27 -20.98
CA TYR A 240 0.41 17.56 -20.42
C TYR A 240 0.78 19.02 -20.68
N ASP A 241 1.50 19.65 -19.73
CA ASP A 241 2.09 20.97 -19.95
C ASP A 241 3.29 20.85 -20.91
N GLU A 242 3.12 21.31 -22.14
CA GLU A 242 4.15 21.29 -23.19
C GLU A 242 5.46 21.94 -22.75
N LYS A 243 5.42 22.93 -21.84
CA LYS A 243 6.62 23.64 -21.38
C LYS A 243 7.53 22.78 -20.50
N MET A 244 7.02 21.65 -20.01
CA MET A 244 7.76 20.73 -19.15
C MET A 244 8.57 19.72 -19.96
N PHE A 245 8.37 19.67 -21.28
CA PHE A 245 9.12 18.83 -22.22
C PHE A 245 10.27 19.63 -22.82
N ASN A 246 11.46 19.03 -22.85
CA ASN A 246 12.61 19.62 -23.52
C ASN A 246 12.59 19.33 -25.04
N GLU A 247 13.60 19.81 -25.76
CA GLU A 247 13.75 19.59 -27.22
C GLU A 247 13.90 18.12 -27.66
N LYS A 248 14.05 17.19 -26.70
CA LYS A 248 14.17 15.74 -26.92
C LYS A 248 12.91 14.97 -26.50
N ASP A 249 11.83 15.68 -26.19
CA ASP A 249 10.59 15.13 -25.62
C ASP A 249 10.80 14.43 -24.26
N GLU A 250 11.77 14.89 -23.47
CA GLU A 250 12.01 14.39 -22.11
C GLU A 250 11.43 15.34 -21.07
N VAL A 251 10.88 14.77 -20.00
CA VAL A 251 10.39 15.49 -18.82
C VAL A 251 11.32 15.27 -17.64
N PHE A 252 11.51 16.29 -16.82
CA PHE A 252 12.25 16.19 -15.57
C PHE A 252 11.34 15.72 -14.43
N PHE A 253 11.76 14.66 -13.74
CA PHE A 253 11.18 14.23 -12.46
C PHE A 253 12.15 14.60 -11.32
N ASP A 254 11.68 15.37 -10.33
CA ASP A 254 12.46 15.60 -9.10
C ASP A 254 12.28 14.40 -8.15
N VAL A 255 12.95 13.30 -8.49
CA VAL A 255 12.90 12.06 -7.70
C VAL A 255 14.17 11.83 -6.92
N ARG A 256 14.05 11.29 -5.70
CA ARG A 256 15.20 11.04 -4.81
C ARG A 256 15.20 9.64 -4.21
N ARG A 257 16.41 9.10 -4.03
CA ARG A 257 16.63 7.82 -3.33
C ARG A 257 16.52 7.96 -1.82
N ASN A 258 17.06 9.04 -1.24
CA ASN A 258 16.86 9.36 0.18
C ASN A 258 15.52 10.10 0.32
N ILE A 259 14.47 9.33 0.58
CA ILE A 259 13.08 9.81 0.60
C ILE A 259 12.85 10.69 1.84
N PRO A 260 12.28 11.91 1.69
CA PRO A 260 11.87 12.73 2.82
C PRO A 260 10.74 12.11 3.65
N ASN A 261 10.71 12.39 4.95
CA ASN A 261 9.74 11.82 5.89
C ASN A 261 8.28 12.15 5.53
N GLU A 262 8.06 13.33 4.98
CA GLU A 262 6.75 13.85 4.60
C GLU A 262 6.05 12.93 3.58
N ASN A 263 6.82 12.29 2.70
CA ASN A 263 6.28 11.34 1.73
C ASN A 263 5.75 10.08 2.42
N CYS A 264 6.43 9.61 3.47
CA CYS A 264 5.96 8.49 4.31
C CYS A 264 4.72 8.90 5.11
N TYR A 265 4.70 10.12 5.65
CA TYR A 265 3.62 10.63 6.48
C TYR A 265 2.28 10.76 5.74
N PHE A 266 2.26 10.84 4.41
CA PHE A 266 1.02 10.74 3.66
C PHE A 266 0.22 9.47 4.03
N CYS A 267 0.89 8.32 4.19
CA CYS A 267 0.26 7.05 4.57
C CYS A 267 0.45 6.66 6.05
N HIS A 268 1.52 7.11 6.70
CA HIS A 268 1.89 6.66 8.05
C HIS A 268 1.59 7.66 9.17
N SER A 269 0.94 8.80 8.88
CA SER A 269 0.55 9.74 9.94
C SER A 269 -0.52 9.16 10.86
N THR A 270 -0.45 9.57 12.12
CA THR A 270 -1.48 9.34 13.12
C THR A 270 -1.89 10.65 13.77
N MET A 271 -3.12 10.74 14.23
CA MET A 271 -3.68 11.87 14.95
C MET A 271 -4.44 11.33 16.14
N VAL A 272 -3.88 11.50 17.33
CA VAL A 272 -4.53 11.15 18.58
C VAL A 272 -5.62 12.18 18.87
N VAL A 273 -6.76 11.70 19.34
CA VAL A 273 -7.90 12.53 19.74
C VAL A 273 -7.84 12.71 21.25
N ASP A 274 -7.21 13.80 21.69
CA ASP A 274 -7.03 14.18 23.08
C ASP A 274 -7.51 15.63 23.28
N LYS A 275 -8.50 15.82 24.16
CA LYS A 275 -9.05 17.15 24.43
C LYS A 275 -8.21 17.96 25.42
N GLU A 276 -7.34 17.30 26.17
CA GLU A 276 -6.44 17.95 27.13
C GLU A 276 -5.14 18.37 26.45
N ARG A 277 -4.69 17.57 25.47
CA ARG A 277 -3.54 17.86 24.60
C ARG A 277 -4.00 17.99 23.15
N SER A 278 -4.64 19.10 22.81
CA SER A 278 -5.26 19.28 21.48
C SER A 278 -4.28 19.60 20.36
N GLU A 279 -3.04 19.99 20.67
CA GLU A 279 -2.06 20.42 19.68
C GLU A 279 -1.21 19.24 19.20
N PHE A 280 -0.97 19.15 17.89
CA PHE A 280 -0.24 18.04 17.28
C PHE A 280 1.16 17.82 17.90
N TRP A 281 1.88 18.90 18.23
CA TRP A 281 3.23 18.82 18.80
C TRP A 281 3.27 18.28 20.25
N GLN A 282 2.11 18.21 20.92
CA GLN A 282 1.98 17.62 22.26
C GLN A 282 1.90 16.10 22.24
N HIS A 283 1.69 15.53 21.04
CA HIS A 283 1.77 14.11 20.79
C HIS A 283 3.20 13.75 20.37
N GLY A 284 3.69 12.64 20.91
CA GLY A 284 5.09 12.24 20.73
C GLY A 284 5.45 12.06 19.26
N GLU A 285 6.51 12.73 18.82
CA GLU A 285 7.20 12.45 17.58
C GLU A 285 8.50 11.70 17.89
N ASP A 286 8.86 10.75 17.02
CA ASP A 286 10.08 9.98 17.16
C ASP A 286 11.32 10.91 17.27
N ILE A 287 12.14 10.68 18.30
CA ILE A 287 13.30 11.53 18.60
C ILE A 287 14.37 11.47 17.50
N HIS A 288 14.47 10.37 16.76
CA HIS A 288 15.39 10.21 15.65
C HIS A 288 15.01 11.18 14.52
N LEU A 289 13.72 11.30 14.22
CA LEU A 289 13.21 12.26 13.22
C LEU A 289 13.48 13.70 13.65
N LYS A 290 13.24 14.03 14.93
CA LYS A 290 13.61 15.34 15.52
C LYS A 290 15.10 15.65 15.47
N ARG A 291 15.96 14.63 15.35
CA ARG A 291 17.41 14.76 15.23
C ARG A 291 17.91 14.70 13.78
N GLY A 292 17.00 14.72 12.80
CA GLY A 292 17.30 14.81 11.38
C GLY A 292 17.50 13.47 10.68
N MET A 293 17.13 12.35 11.30
CA MET A 293 17.04 11.07 10.59
C MET A 293 15.80 11.03 9.71
N ASN A 294 15.91 10.32 8.59
CA ASN A 294 14.78 9.96 7.77
C ASN A 294 14.25 8.58 8.13
N CYS A 295 12.97 8.31 7.85
CA CYS A 295 12.34 7.00 8.00
C CYS A 295 13.18 5.92 7.32
N VAL A 296 13.70 6.23 6.12
CA VAL A 296 14.51 5.33 5.30
C VAL A 296 15.91 5.07 5.85
N ASP A 297 16.35 5.76 6.90
CA ASP A 297 17.62 5.44 7.54
C ASP A 297 17.53 4.13 8.34
N CYS A 298 16.35 3.83 8.89
CA CYS A 298 16.03 2.58 9.60
C CYS A 298 15.27 1.60 8.70
N HIS A 299 14.22 2.08 8.03
CA HIS A 299 13.44 1.33 7.06
C HIS A 299 14.13 1.38 5.70
N ARG A 300 15.24 0.65 5.56
CA ARG A 300 15.98 0.56 4.29
C ARG A 300 15.38 -0.50 3.38
N ASN A 301 15.68 -0.39 2.09
CA ASN A 301 15.40 -1.44 1.13
C ASN A 301 16.43 -1.47 0.01
N GLY A 302 16.58 -2.64 -0.60
CA GLY A 302 17.26 -2.78 -1.88
C GLY A 302 16.33 -2.47 -3.05
N LEU A 303 16.79 -2.78 -4.27
CA LEU A 303 15.98 -2.68 -5.49
C LEU A 303 14.68 -3.50 -5.43
N ASP A 304 14.68 -4.60 -4.68
CA ASP A 304 13.50 -5.45 -4.46
C ASP A 304 12.40 -4.80 -3.60
N HIS A 305 12.68 -3.63 -3.02
CA HIS A 305 11.76 -2.93 -2.12
C HIS A 305 11.29 -3.79 -0.94
N GLN A 306 12.09 -4.79 -0.54
CA GLN A 306 11.88 -5.52 0.71
C GLN A 306 12.29 -4.62 1.87
N MET A 307 11.37 -3.71 2.22
CA MET A 307 11.55 -2.72 3.29
C MET A 307 11.79 -3.39 4.63
N VAL A 308 12.89 -3.03 5.28
CA VAL A 308 13.19 -3.43 6.65
C VAL A 308 12.09 -2.93 7.57
N ARG A 309 11.51 -3.83 8.37
CA ARG A 309 10.41 -3.52 9.31
C ARG A 309 10.91 -3.27 10.74
N GLY A 310 12.19 -3.54 11.01
CA GLY A 310 12.93 -3.07 12.19
C GLY A 310 12.61 -3.82 13.48
N TYR A 311 11.94 -4.97 13.41
CA TYR A 311 11.57 -5.73 14.61
C TYR A 311 12.69 -6.69 15.04
N PRO A 312 12.79 -7.03 16.34
CA PRO A 312 13.99 -7.66 16.90
C PRO A 312 14.47 -8.93 16.20
N ASN A 313 13.55 -9.74 15.65
CA ASN A 313 13.85 -11.05 15.06
C ASN A 313 13.82 -11.07 13.52
N GLU A 314 13.67 -9.92 12.86
CA GLU A 314 13.57 -9.85 11.40
C GLU A 314 14.77 -10.50 10.69
N TYR A 315 15.97 -10.31 11.23
CA TYR A 315 17.20 -10.89 10.70
C TYR A 315 17.22 -12.43 10.74
N ILE A 316 16.51 -13.04 11.69
CA ILE A 316 16.35 -14.50 11.79
C ILE A 316 15.28 -14.95 10.79
N ASP A 317 14.12 -14.30 10.80
CA ASP A 317 12.97 -14.67 9.98
C ASP A 317 13.29 -14.61 8.48
N ILE A 318 14.12 -13.65 8.07
CA ILE A 318 14.55 -13.43 6.69
C ILE A 318 15.92 -14.10 6.41
N ASN A 319 16.56 -14.66 7.43
CA ASN A 319 17.91 -15.25 7.34
C ASN A 319 18.94 -14.28 6.72
N SER A 320 18.95 -13.04 7.20
CA SER A 320 19.89 -11.99 6.79
C SER A 320 20.45 -11.30 8.05
N PRO A 321 21.64 -11.70 8.52
CA PRO A 321 22.27 -11.16 9.72
C PRO A 321 22.41 -9.63 9.72
N GLU A 322 22.56 -9.02 8.55
CA GLU A 322 22.71 -7.58 8.35
C GLU A 322 21.50 -6.79 8.85
N LEU A 323 20.30 -7.39 8.82
CA LEU A 323 19.07 -6.74 9.28
C LEU A 323 19.08 -6.45 10.79
N TYR A 324 19.91 -7.14 11.57
CA TYR A 324 20.03 -6.90 13.00
C TYR A 324 20.42 -5.44 13.29
N ALA A 325 21.30 -4.86 12.46
CA ALA A 325 21.80 -3.48 12.58
C ALA A 325 20.72 -2.39 12.38
N PHE A 326 19.53 -2.77 11.91
CA PHE A 326 18.37 -1.89 11.73
C PHE A 326 17.29 -2.12 12.79
N SER A 327 17.55 -2.95 13.79
CA SER A 327 16.73 -3.03 15.01
C SER A 327 17.21 -2.02 16.06
N CYS A 328 16.34 -1.68 17.03
CA CYS A 328 16.75 -0.84 18.15
C CYS A 328 17.97 -1.42 18.88
N ALA A 329 18.00 -2.75 19.06
CA ALA A 329 19.08 -3.41 19.77
C ALA A 329 20.39 -3.38 18.99
N GLY A 330 20.36 -3.68 17.68
CA GLY A 330 21.57 -3.67 16.87
C GLY A 330 22.19 -2.29 16.67
N CYS A 331 21.39 -1.22 16.74
CA CYS A 331 21.93 0.14 16.69
C CYS A 331 22.49 0.60 18.06
N HIS A 332 21.83 0.26 19.17
CA HIS A 332 22.15 0.81 20.49
C HIS A 332 22.97 -0.10 21.41
N PHE A 333 23.09 -1.40 21.14
CA PHE A 333 23.85 -2.34 21.95
C PHE A 333 24.89 -3.07 21.11
N PRO A 334 26.19 -2.83 21.34
CA PRO A 334 27.24 -3.50 20.58
C PRO A 334 27.22 -5.01 20.87
N ASN A 335 27.09 -5.83 19.83
CA ASN A 335 27.23 -7.27 19.89
C ASN A 335 28.66 -7.68 19.50
N LYS A 336 29.19 -8.75 20.11
CA LYS A 336 30.56 -9.23 19.81
C LYS A 336 30.73 -9.68 18.35
N ASN A 337 29.63 -10.00 17.67
CA ASN A 337 29.59 -10.41 16.27
C ASN A 337 29.38 -9.25 15.28
N ASP A 338 29.25 -7.99 15.74
CA ASP A 338 29.04 -6.80 14.88
C ASP A 338 30.28 -6.38 14.08
N GLN A 339 31.39 -7.12 14.17
CA GLN A 339 32.64 -6.75 13.51
C GLN A 339 32.59 -6.84 11.97
N ASN A 340 31.55 -7.45 11.40
CA ASN A 340 31.46 -7.72 9.96
C ASN A 340 30.40 -6.90 9.22
N ILE A 341 29.60 -6.08 9.90
CA ILE A 341 28.50 -5.31 9.29
C ILE A 341 28.74 -3.82 9.57
N SER A 342 29.31 -3.12 8.59
CA SER A 342 29.45 -1.66 8.43
C SER A 342 29.27 -0.75 9.67
N HIS A 343 30.35 -0.05 10.03
CA HIS A 343 30.56 0.85 11.19
C HIS A 343 29.58 2.02 11.47
N ASN A 344 28.44 2.13 10.79
CA ASN A 344 27.66 3.39 10.78
C ASN A 344 26.44 3.44 11.70
N ASN A 345 26.06 2.36 12.38
CA ASN A 345 24.89 2.35 13.27
C ASN A 345 25.30 2.05 14.73
N HIS A 346 26.05 2.95 15.34
CA HIS A 346 26.40 2.90 16.77
C HIS A 346 25.68 4.03 17.50
N GLY A 347 24.36 3.89 17.64
CA GLY A 347 23.54 4.78 18.44
C GLY A 347 24.05 4.86 19.88
N GLN A 348 23.75 5.96 20.56
CA GLN A 348 24.15 6.13 21.96
C GLN A 348 23.53 5.03 22.82
N ILE A 349 24.34 4.32 23.61
CA ILE A 349 23.86 3.24 24.48
C ILE A 349 22.96 3.84 25.59
N PRO A 350 21.66 3.51 25.65
CA PRO A 350 20.77 4.05 26.65
C PRO A 350 21.04 3.44 28.02
N GLN A 351 21.39 4.28 29.01
CA GLN A 351 21.78 3.81 30.34
C GLN A 351 20.62 3.27 31.19
N HIS A 352 19.39 3.75 30.94
CA HIS A 352 18.17 3.38 31.67
C HIS A 352 18.32 3.32 33.21
N LYS A 353 19.08 4.26 33.79
CA LYS A 353 19.38 4.28 35.23
C LYS A 353 18.08 4.32 36.05
N GLY A 354 17.94 3.38 36.97
CA GLY A 354 16.78 3.27 37.85
C GLY A 354 15.61 2.45 37.27
N LEU A 355 15.70 1.96 36.03
CA LEU A 355 14.67 1.09 35.47
C LEU A 355 14.85 -0.36 35.97
N PRO A 356 13.84 -0.98 36.60
CA PRO A 356 13.94 -2.37 37.07
C PRO A 356 14.16 -3.36 35.91
N PRO A 357 15.03 -4.39 36.07
CA PRO A 357 15.36 -5.34 35.01
C PRO A 357 14.17 -6.02 34.33
N ILE A 358 13.08 -6.25 35.08
CA ILE A 358 11.85 -6.85 34.56
C ILE A 358 11.26 -6.09 33.36
N HIS A 359 11.53 -4.78 33.21
CA HIS A 359 11.08 -4.02 32.04
C HIS A 359 11.78 -4.50 30.77
N PHE A 360 13.08 -4.78 30.81
CA PHE A 360 13.80 -5.34 29.66
C PHE A 360 13.39 -6.78 29.39
N GLU A 361 12.94 -7.52 30.41
CA GLU A 361 12.44 -8.89 30.26
C GLU A 361 11.03 -8.95 29.67
N LYS A 362 10.16 -7.99 30.00
CA LYS A 362 8.73 -8.05 29.68
C LYS A 362 8.28 -7.04 28.63
N LEU A 363 8.94 -5.90 28.47
CA LEU A 363 8.52 -4.84 27.55
C LEU A 363 9.44 -4.79 26.34
N SER A 364 8.91 -4.38 25.21
CA SER A 364 9.71 -3.95 24.06
C SER A 364 10.21 -2.51 24.25
N CYS A 365 11.24 -2.11 23.51
CA CYS A 365 11.72 -0.73 23.52
C CYS A 365 10.61 0.26 23.12
N THR A 366 9.74 -0.14 22.19
CA THR A 366 8.64 0.68 21.68
C THR A 366 7.56 0.93 22.73
N ALA A 367 7.44 0.11 23.78
CA ALA A 367 6.48 0.33 24.86
C ALA A 367 6.64 1.68 25.58
N CYS A 368 7.85 2.25 25.56
CA CYS A 368 8.12 3.57 26.12
C CYS A 368 8.60 4.60 25.07
N HIS A 369 9.21 4.14 23.97
CA HIS A 369 9.86 5.00 22.98
C HIS A 369 9.07 5.15 21.66
N SER A 370 7.84 4.64 21.57
CA SER A 370 7.00 4.77 20.39
C SER A 370 5.56 5.12 20.75
N GLY A 371 5.02 6.14 20.08
CA GLY A 371 3.64 6.58 20.28
C GLY A 371 3.41 7.29 21.62
N GLU A 372 2.18 7.21 22.10
CA GLU A 372 1.78 7.80 23.37
C GLU A 372 2.42 7.06 24.55
N ILE A 373 2.90 7.83 25.53
CA ILE A 373 3.45 7.29 26.78
C ILE A 373 2.36 6.45 27.49
N PRO A 374 2.69 5.31 28.12
CA PRO A 374 1.74 4.52 28.87
C PRO A 374 0.97 5.37 29.91
N GLN A 375 -0.37 5.31 29.84
CA GLN A 375 -1.28 6.00 30.75
C GLN A 375 -2.39 5.03 31.22
N ASN A 376 -3.22 5.49 32.16
CA ASN A 376 -4.33 4.69 32.71
C ASN A 376 -5.50 4.52 31.72
N LYS A 377 -5.50 5.23 30.59
CA LYS A 377 -6.56 5.19 29.58
C LYS A 377 -5.97 5.19 28.18
N SER A 378 -6.60 4.45 27.28
CA SER A 378 -6.38 4.58 25.84
C SER A 378 -7.21 5.74 25.29
N LEU A 379 -6.77 6.28 24.17
CA LEU A 379 -7.32 7.41 23.44
C LEU A 379 -7.82 6.94 22.07
N LEU A 380 -8.78 7.66 21.50
CA LEU A 380 -9.11 7.47 20.09
C LEU A 380 -7.94 7.97 19.22
N VAL A 381 -7.69 7.29 18.11
CA VAL A 381 -6.66 7.68 17.14
C VAL A 381 -7.18 7.55 15.72
N LYS A 382 -6.81 8.51 14.88
CA LYS A 382 -6.99 8.43 13.43
C LYS A 382 -5.66 8.13 12.77
N THR A 383 -5.65 7.20 11.81
CA THR A 383 -4.49 6.91 10.96
C THR A 383 -4.77 7.33 9.52
N SER A 384 -3.75 7.74 8.76
CA SER A 384 -3.93 8.12 7.36
C SER A 384 -4.58 7.02 6.52
N MET A 385 -4.11 5.77 6.62
CA MET A 385 -4.68 4.66 5.83
C MET A 385 -6.16 4.41 6.16
N ALA A 386 -6.56 4.45 7.44
CA ALA A 386 -7.94 4.16 7.84
C ALA A 386 -8.90 5.33 7.63
N HIS A 387 -8.44 6.58 7.82
CA HIS A 387 -9.29 7.78 7.82
C HIS A 387 -9.06 8.70 6.62
N ALA A 388 -8.22 8.27 5.68
CA ALA A 388 -7.83 9.03 4.50
C ALA A 388 -7.10 10.36 4.79
N LEU A 389 -6.44 10.51 5.96
CA LEU A 389 -5.74 11.75 6.32
C LEU A 389 -4.73 12.14 5.22
N GLY A 390 -4.55 13.45 5.01
CA GLY A 390 -3.72 13.98 3.93
C GLY A 390 -4.42 14.11 2.57
N THR A 391 -5.63 13.56 2.40
CA THR A 391 -6.41 13.74 1.16
C THR A 391 -7.43 14.88 1.26
N HIS A 392 -7.79 15.49 0.13
CA HIS A 392 -8.78 16.58 0.08
C HIS A 392 -10.20 16.09 0.42
N GLY A 393 -10.95 16.93 1.15
CA GLY A 393 -12.38 16.70 1.42
C GLY A 393 -12.69 15.61 2.46
N ILE A 394 -11.71 15.18 3.26
CA ILE A 394 -11.94 14.16 4.30
C ILE A 394 -12.67 14.69 5.51
N ASN A 395 -13.38 13.79 6.19
CA ASN A 395 -14.04 14.10 7.45
C ASN A 395 -13.00 14.17 8.58
N LYS A 396 -12.86 15.36 9.18
CA LYS A 396 -11.87 15.62 10.23
C LYS A 396 -12.40 15.43 11.64
N ALA A 397 -13.69 15.11 11.81
CA ALA A 397 -14.30 15.01 13.12
C ALA A 397 -13.63 13.93 13.99
N ASP A 398 -13.54 14.20 15.29
CA ASP A 398 -12.90 13.34 16.30
C ASP A 398 -13.44 11.91 16.33
N SER A 399 -14.74 11.76 16.12
CA SER A 399 -15.45 10.49 16.22
C SER A 399 -15.74 9.84 14.87
N THR A 400 -15.08 10.28 13.81
CA THR A 400 -15.26 9.72 12.46
C THR A 400 -14.78 8.26 12.44
N LEU A 401 -15.50 7.40 11.73
CA LEU A 401 -15.13 5.99 11.62
C LEU A 401 -13.89 5.78 10.73
N PRO A 402 -13.14 4.69 10.96
CA PRO A 402 -13.32 3.68 12.02
C PRO A 402 -12.84 4.12 13.41
N HIS A 403 -13.39 3.54 14.47
CA HIS A 403 -12.92 3.81 15.83
C HIS A 403 -11.72 2.94 16.19
N ILE A 404 -10.55 3.57 16.27
CA ILE A 404 -9.29 2.92 16.63
C ILE A 404 -8.80 3.49 17.96
N MET A 405 -8.32 2.63 18.85
CA MET A 405 -7.81 2.99 20.17
C MET A 405 -6.28 2.86 20.24
N THR A 406 -5.61 3.78 20.93
CA THR A 406 -4.16 3.77 21.17
C THR A 406 -3.78 4.41 22.52
N PRO A 407 -2.65 4.06 23.13
CA PRO A 407 -1.97 2.79 22.95
C PRO A 407 -2.78 1.70 23.67
N VAL A 408 -2.77 0.49 23.11
CA VAL A 408 -3.14 -0.74 23.83
C VAL A 408 -1.88 -1.58 23.93
N PHE A 409 -1.66 -2.25 25.06
CA PHE A 409 -0.45 -3.04 25.28
C PHE A 409 -0.77 -4.53 25.14
N GLN A 410 -0.12 -5.18 24.18
CA GLN A 410 -0.30 -6.59 23.87
C GLN A 410 1.05 -7.30 23.89
N LYS A 411 1.06 -8.56 24.32
CA LYS A 411 2.22 -9.43 24.22
C LYS A 411 2.39 -9.85 22.74
N ASP A 412 3.55 -9.55 22.17
CA ASP A 412 3.95 -9.96 20.82
C ASP A 412 4.44 -11.41 20.78
N ASP A 413 4.75 -11.89 19.58
CA ASP A 413 5.20 -13.27 19.31
C ASP A 413 6.51 -13.62 20.02
N ASN A 414 7.30 -12.62 20.39
CA ASN A 414 8.55 -12.78 21.15
C ASN A 414 8.32 -12.76 22.66
N GLY A 415 7.06 -12.66 23.07
CA GLY A 415 6.61 -12.62 24.44
C GLY A 415 6.86 -11.30 25.15
N LYS A 416 7.19 -10.22 24.42
CA LYS A 416 7.34 -8.87 24.95
C LYS A 416 6.04 -8.10 24.81
N ILE A 417 5.77 -7.19 25.74
CA ILE A 417 4.63 -6.29 25.69
C ILE A 417 5.01 -5.09 24.84
N SER A 418 4.24 -4.86 23.78
CA SER A 418 4.43 -3.81 22.78
C SER A 418 3.15 -2.98 22.65
N PRO A 419 3.25 -1.68 22.30
CA PRO A 419 2.09 -0.87 22.01
C PRO A 419 1.52 -1.27 20.64
N VAL A 420 0.21 -1.40 20.58
CA VAL A 420 -0.58 -1.67 19.38
C VAL A 420 -1.77 -0.73 19.31
N ASN A 421 -2.29 -0.56 18.11
CA ASN A 421 -3.60 0.03 17.92
C ASN A 421 -4.65 -1.07 17.94
N MET A 422 -5.79 -0.82 18.56
CA MET A 422 -6.89 -1.77 18.65
C MET A 422 -8.11 -1.24 17.90
N VAL A 423 -8.72 -2.08 17.08
CA VAL A 423 -10.05 -1.85 16.50
C VAL A 423 -10.98 -2.95 17.01
N TRP A 424 -12.19 -2.57 17.43
CA TRP A 424 -13.21 -3.55 17.76
C TRP A 424 -14.08 -3.80 16.52
N PRO A 425 -14.04 -4.99 15.90
CA PRO A 425 -14.80 -5.24 14.69
C PRO A 425 -16.30 -5.19 14.98
N SER A 426 -17.05 -4.60 14.05
CA SER A 426 -18.52 -4.58 14.04
C SER A 426 -18.95 -4.96 12.64
N PHE A 427 -19.62 -6.11 12.50
CA PHE A 427 -20.11 -6.58 11.21
C PHE A 427 -21.30 -7.54 11.36
N TRP A 428 -22.10 -7.65 10.29
CA TRP A 428 -23.15 -8.66 10.17
C TRP A 428 -22.53 -9.99 9.74
N GLY A 429 -22.83 -11.05 10.48
CA GLY A 429 -22.16 -12.34 10.32
C GLY A 429 -23.09 -13.52 10.55
N TRP A 430 -22.77 -14.64 9.90
CA TRP A 430 -23.38 -15.93 10.18
C TRP A 430 -22.79 -16.50 11.46
N LYS A 431 -23.67 -16.94 12.37
CA LYS A 431 -23.27 -17.65 13.59
C LYS A 431 -23.41 -19.15 13.38
N ASN A 432 -22.28 -19.86 13.35
CA ASN A 432 -22.22 -21.31 13.23
C ASN A 432 -21.56 -21.90 14.49
N GLY A 433 -22.39 -22.24 15.48
CA GLY A 433 -21.89 -22.63 16.80
C GLY A 433 -21.24 -21.44 17.52
N GLU A 434 -19.94 -21.58 17.84
CA GLU A 434 -19.11 -20.52 18.44
C GLU A 434 -18.43 -19.62 17.40
N ASN A 435 -18.41 -20.03 16.12
CA ASN A 435 -17.75 -19.29 15.06
C ASN A 435 -18.68 -18.24 14.45
N ILE A 436 -18.15 -17.03 14.24
CA ILE A 436 -18.83 -15.94 13.54
C ILE A 436 -18.03 -15.64 12.26
N SER A 437 -18.66 -15.82 11.10
CA SER A 437 -18.08 -15.49 9.79
C SER A 437 -18.82 -14.30 9.19
N PRO A 438 -18.14 -13.33 8.55
CA PRO A 438 -18.80 -12.18 7.97
C PRO A 438 -19.77 -12.57 6.85
N MET A 439 -20.86 -11.81 6.71
CA MET A 439 -21.79 -11.90 5.60
C MET A 439 -21.32 -11.02 4.43
N LYS A 440 -21.65 -11.42 3.21
CA LYS A 440 -21.47 -10.58 2.03
C LYS A 440 -22.39 -9.36 2.11
N LYS A 441 -21.90 -8.20 1.66
CA LYS A 441 -22.64 -6.92 1.68
C LYS A 441 -24.06 -7.04 1.11
N ASP A 442 -24.20 -7.64 -0.07
CA ASP A 442 -25.48 -7.77 -0.77
C ASP A 442 -26.53 -8.58 0.00
N SER A 443 -26.11 -9.39 0.98
CA SER A 443 -27.00 -10.20 1.81
C SER A 443 -27.67 -9.42 2.94
N TYR A 444 -27.07 -8.32 3.42
CA TYR A 444 -27.61 -7.56 4.56
C TYR A 444 -27.90 -6.09 4.25
N GLU A 445 -27.28 -5.51 3.22
CA GLU A 445 -27.33 -4.06 3.00
C GLU A 445 -28.77 -3.52 2.90
N SER A 446 -29.62 -4.18 2.14
CA SER A 446 -31.03 -3.76 1.96
C SER A 446 -31.82 -3.86 3.26
N ILE A 447 -31.62 -4.93 4.04
CA ILE A 447 -32.30 -5.15 5.32
C ILE A 447 -31.90 -4.06 6.31
N VAL A 448 -30.60 -3.86 6.49
CA VAL A 448 -30.05 -2.87 7.43
C VAL A 448 -30.45 -1.46 7.02
N LYS A 449 -30.32 -1.10 5.74
CA LYS A 449 -30.73 0.22 5.25
C LYS A 449 -32.21 0.48 5.48
N ASN A 450 -33.08 -0.51 5.30
CA ASN A 450 -34.51 -0.35 5.54
C ASN A 450 -34.79 -0.02 7.01
N VAL A 451 -34.19 -0.77 7.94
CA VAL A 451 -34.37 -0.54 9.39
C VAL A 451 -33.74 0.79 9.84
N LEU A 452 -32.60 1.19 9.26
CA LEU A 452 -31.87 2.40 9.65
C LEU A 452 -32.22 3.65 8.81
N SER A 453 -33.13 3.53 7.84
CA SER A 453 -33.48 4.61 6.89
C SER A 453 -33.96 5.90 7.55
N GLU A 454 -34.49 5.81 8.78
CA GLU A 454 -35.01 6.94 9.54
C GLU A 454 -33.99 7.55 10.51
N LEU A 455 -32.82 6.94 10.71
CA LEU A 455 -31.81 7.45 11.63
C LEU A 455 -31.02 8.60 10.98
N PRO A 456 -30.94 9.77 11.62
CA PRO A 456 -30.20 10.89 11.07
C PRO A 456 -28.72 10.53 11.01
N PHE A 457 -28.14 10.64 9.81
CA PHE A 457 -26.70 10.52 9.62
C PHE A 457 -25.98 11.51 10.56
N LYS A 458 -25.11 11.00 11.42
CA LYS A 458 -24.28 11.91 12.21
C LYS A 458 -23.28 12.57 11.28
N LYS A 459 -23.38 13.89 11.11
CA LYS A 459 -22.48 14.68 10.25
C LYS A 459 -20.98 14.49 10.60
N ASN A 460 -20.66 14.04 11.81
CA ASN A 460 -19.31 13.68 12.22
C ASN A 460 -18.81 12.32 11.68
N GLY A 461 -19.63 11.55 10.97
CA GLY A 461 -19.26 10.25 10.40
C GLY A 461 -19.08 9.13 11.43
N SER A 462 -19.63 9.31 12.62
CA SER A 462 -19.67 8.30 13.68
C SER A 462 -20.88 7.38 13.53
N TRP A 463 -20.98 6.36 14.39
CA TRP A 463 -22.17 5.49 14.45
C TRP A 463 -23.45 6.29 14.67
N PRO A 464 -24.56 5.97 13.97
CA PRO A 464 -25.87 6.39 14.44
C PRO A 464 -26.13 5.78 15.84
N VAL A 465 -27.02 6.39 16.62
CA VAL A 465 -27.51 5.75 17.85
C VAL A 465 -28.53 4.71 17.41
N ILE A 466 -28.35 3.47 17.85
CA ILE A 466 -29.25 2.35 17.54
C ILE A 466 -29.76 1.74 18.84
N GLU A 467 -31.04 1.41 18.88
CA GLU A 467 -31.71 0.75 20.00
C GLU A 467 -31.75 -0.77 19.80
N GLU A 468 -31.89 -1.54 20.89
CA GLU A 468 -31.86 -3.01 20.84
C GLU A 468 -32.96 -3.62 19.95
N ASN A 469 -34.15 -3.00 19.91
CA ASN A 469 -35.25 -3.45 19.05
C ASN A 469 -34.89 -3.35 17.55
N GLN A 470 -34.20 -2.28 17.14
CA GLN A 470 -33.74 -2.11 15.76
C GLN A 470 -32.69 -3.16 15.38
N ILE A 471 -31.81 -3.54 16.32
CA ILE A 471 -30.87 -4.64 16.11
C ILE A 471 -31.63 -5.95 15.93
N SER A 472 -32.65 -6.20 16.77
CA SER A 472 -33.49 -7.39 16.66
C SER A 472 -34.19 -7.47 15.30
N ASP A 473 -34.77 -6.37 14.81
CA ASP A 473 -35.46 -6.30 13.52
C ASP A 473 -34.53 -6.59 12.33
N ILE A 474 -33.23 -6.33 12.46
CA ILE A 474 -32.24 -6.69 11.42
C ILE A 474 -31.89 -8.18 11.47
N LEU A 475 -31.90 -8.80 12.65
CA LEU A 475 -31.51 -10.18 12.86
C LEU A 475 -32.60 -11.21 12.54
N THR A 476 -33.87 -10.77 12.45
CA THR A 476 -35.05 -11.60 12.14
C THR A 476 -35.50 -11.41 10.70
#